data_AF-A0A0B1TCN8-F1
#
_entry.id   AF-A0A0B1TCN8-F1
#
_cell.length_a   1.000
_cell.length_b   1.000
_cell.length_c   1.000
_cell.angle_alpha   90.00
_cell.angle_beta   90.00
_cell.angle_gamma   90.00
#
_symmetry.space_group_name_H-M   'P 1'
#
loop_
_entity.id
_entity.type
_entity.pdbx_description
1 polymer ?
#
loop_
_entity_poly.entity_id
_entity_poly.type
_entity_poly.pdbx_seq_one_letter_code
_entity_poly.pdbx_strand_id
1 'polypeptide(L)'
;MAEDGRYRGYGRAVDIWSIGCVVLQMSTGRPPWPQAHPYQIVMHVCQGGLPAYPTPIGPLLKNFLDSCFVFDPDKRKSARQLLQDPFANLHVSVF
;
A
#
# COMPACT_ATOMS: atom_id res chain seq x y z
N MET A 1 12.18 19.26 7.63
CA MET A 1 12.20 18.87 9.05
C MET A 1 10.86 19.31 9.64
N ALA A 2 10.10 18.45 10.33
CA ALA A 2 9.11 18.96 11.28
C ALA A 2 9.84 19.58 12.47
N GLU A 3 9.18 20.49 13.18
CA GLU A 3 9.73 21.17 14.36
C GLU A 3 10.16 20.20 15.49
N ASP A 4 9.77 18.93 15.44
CA ASP A 4 10.07 17.90 16.44
C ASP A 4 11.27 17.00 16.09
N GLY A 5 12.02 17.30 15.03
CA GLY A 5 13.18 16.50 14.60
C GLY A 5 12.81 15.15 13.98
N ARG A 6 11.52 14.85 13.76
CA ARG A 6 11.09 13.63 13.06
C ARG A 6 11.13 13.86 11.55
N TYR A 7 11.66 12.89 10.82
CA TYR A 7 11.47 12.82 9.37
C TYR A 7 9.97 12.66 9.11
N ARG A 8 9.31 13.71 8.61
CA ARG A 8 7.87 13.74 8.21
C ARG A 8 7.46 12.69 7.16
N GLY A 9 8.39 11.86 6.70
CA GLY A 9 8.16 10.79 5.73
C GLY A 9 8.53 9.39 6.21
N TYR A 10 8.86 9.20 7.50
CA TYR A 10 9.23 7.88 8.03
C TYR A 10 8.44 7.58 9.32
N GLY A 11 7.68 6.49 9.33
CA GLY A 11 6.82 6.11 10.45
C GLY A 11 5.78 5.07 10.05
N ARG A 12 4.85 4.76 10.95
CA ARG A 12 3.85 3.68 10.79
C ARG A 12 3.07 3.75 9.47
N ALA A 13 2.83 4.94 8.92
CA ALA A 13 2.14 5.09 7.64
C ALA A 13 2.95 4.48 6.47
N VAL A 14 4.29 4.53 6.50
CA VAL A 14 5.15 3.91 5.48
C VAL A 14 5.00 2.39 5.50
N ASP A 15 4.89 1.78 6.69
CA ASP A 15 4.64 0.33 6.81
C ASP A 15 3.34 -0.07 6.13
N ILE A 16 2.30 0.77 6.19
CA ILE A 16 1.03 0.53 5.50
C ILE A 16 1.19 0.52 3.98
N TRP A 17 1.99 1.44 3.43
CA TRP A 17 2.31 1.42 2.00
C TRP A 17 3.04 0.13 1.61
N SER A 18 4.03 -0.28 2.42
CA SER A 18 4.78 -1.52 2.22
C SER A 18 3.88 -2.75 2.28
N ILE A 19 2.90 -2.79 3.19
CA ILE A 19 1.88 -3.85 3.24
C ILE A 19 1.08 -3.89 1.93
N GLY A 20 0.64 -2.73 1.42
CA GLY A 20 -0.02 -2.64 0.12
C GLY A 20 0.83 -3.23 -1.00
N CYS A 21 2.13 -2.92 -1.05
CA CYS A 21 3.06 -3.49 -2.02
C CYS A 21 3.15 -5.02 -1.92
N VAL A 22 3.26 -5.56 -0.70
CA VAL A 22 3.35 -7.02 -0.47
C VAL A 22 2.05 -7.71 -0.89
N VAL A 23 0.89 -7.16 -0.51
CA VAL A 23 -0.42 -7.73 -0.89
C VAL A 23 -0.62 -7.70 -2.41
N LEU A 24 -0.28 -6.59 -3.06
CA LEU A 24 -0.31 -6.50 -4.52
C LEU A 24 0.64 -7.52 -5.17
N GLN A 25 1.84 -7.68 -4.62
CA GLN A 25 2.80 -8.68 -5.09
C GLN A 25 2.28 -10.11 -4.93
N MET A 26 1.67 -10.44 -3.79
CA MET A 26 1.05 -11.76 -3.58
C MET A 26 -0.09 -12.01 -4.59
N SER A 27 -0.89 -10.98 -4.90
CA SER A 27 -2.00 -11.11 -5.86
C SER A 27 -1.57 -11.26 -7.31
N THR A 28 -0.39 -10.74 -7.69
CA THR A 28 0.10 -10.71 -9.08
C THR A 28 1.26 -11.67 -9.33
N GLY A 29 1.90 -12.17 -8.28
CA GLY A 29 3.16 -12.92 -8.34
C GLY A 29 4.37 -12.08 -8.77
N ARG A 30 4.25 -10.75 -8.86
CA ARG A 30 5.28 -9.84 -9.37
C ARG A 30 5.39 -8.59 -8.48
N PRO A 31 6.57 -7.97 -8.34
CA PRO A 31 6.67 -6.71 -7.62
C PRO A 31 5.83 -5.62 -8.30
N PRO A 32 5.38 -4.57 -7.58
CA PRO A 32 4.47 -3.55 -8.12
C PRO A 32 5.00 -2.80 -9.35
N TRP A 33 6.33 -2.68 -9.49
CA TRP A 33 7.01 -2.11 -10.66
C TRP A 33 8.09 -3.07 -11.19
N PRO A 34 7.72 -4.08 -11.99
CA PRO A 34 8.61 -5.20 -12.31
C PRO A 34 9.76 -4.88 -13.26
N GLN A 35 9.68 -3.81 -14.04
CA GLN A 35 10.75 -3.38 -14.95
C GLN A 35 11.44 -2.06 -14.54
N ALA A 36 11.07 -1.48 -13.40
CA ALA A 36 11.62 -0.19 -12.99
C ALA A 36 12.87 -0.35 -12.12
N HIS A 37 13.90 0.45 -12.37
CA HIS A 37 15.05 0.55 -11.48
C HIS A 37 14.62 1.20 -10.15
N PRO A 38 15.21 0.86 -8.99
CA PRO A 38 14.82 1.43 -7.69
C PRO A 38 14.72 2.96 -7.66
N TYR A 39 15.65 3.66 -8.31
CA TYR A 39 15.61 5.13 -8.43
C TYR A 39 14.38 5.65 -9.20
N GLN A 40 13.96 4.95 -10.26
CA GLN A 40 12.76 5.30 -11.02
C GLN A 40 11.50 5.08 -10.17
N ILE A 41 11.48 4.03 -9.36
CA ILE A 41 10.37 3.77 -8.42
C ILE A 41 10.27 4.92 -7.40
N VAL A 42 11.39 5.33 -6.80
CA VAL A 42 11.42 6.46 -5.86
C VAL A 42 10.86 7.72 -6.52
N MET A 43 11.34 8.07 -7.72
CA MET A 43 10.84 9.24 -8.46
C MET A 43 9.34 9.15 -8.74
N HIS A 44 8.86 8.00 -9.21
CA HIS A 44 7.46 7.77 -9.51
C HIS A 44 6.57 7.95 -8.28
N VAL A 45 6.96 7.32 -7.16
CA VAL A 45 6.22 7.42 -5.89
C VAL A 45 6.24 8.86 -5.36
N CYS A 46 7.39 9.55 -5.38
CA CYS A 46 7.50 10.94 -4.93
C CYS A 46 6.64 11.92 -5.74
N GLN A 47 6.30 11.57 -7.00
CA GLN A 47 5.42 12.35 -7.88
C GLN A 47 3.93 11.98 -7.73
N GLY A 48 3.57 11.14 -6.75
CA GLY A 48 2.19 10.68 -6.55
C GLY A 48 1.80 9.51 -7.44
N GLY A 49 2.76 8.87 -8.09
CA GLY A 49 2.53 7.68 -8.89
C GLY A 49 2.11 6.48 -8.04
N LEU A 50 1.11 5.74 -8.51
CA LEU A 50 0.56 4.56 -7.86
C LEU A 50 0.92 3.30 -8.65
N PRO A 51 1.09 2.15 -7.98
CA PRO A 51 1.30 0.90 -8.69
C PRO A 51 0.05 0.49 -9.48
N ALA A 52 0.24 -0.19 -10.60
CA ALA A 52 -0.86 -0.72 -11.40
C ALA A 52 -1.47 -1.96 -10.74
N TYR A 53 -2.80 -2.03 -10.72
CA TYR A 53 -3.52 -3.20 -10.24
C TYR A 53 -3.74 -4.23 -11.35
N PRO A 54 -3.87 -5.53 -11.01
CA PRO A 54 -4.30 -6.53 -11.98
C PRO A 54 -5.70 -6.21 -12.52
N THR A 55 -5.96 -6.61 -13.75
CA THR A 55 -7.31 -6.57 -14.34
C THR A 55 -7.66 -7.97 -14.82
N PRO A 56 -8.76 -8.59 -14.32
CA PRO A 56 -9.71 -8.03 -13.34
C PRO A 56 -9.15 -8.00 -11.90
N ILE A 57 -9.65 -7.07 -11.08
CA ILE A 57 -9.41 -7.02 -9.63
C ILE A 57 -10.74 -7.10 -8.87
N GLY A 58 -10.79 -7.94 -7.84
CA GLY A 58 -11.94 -8.04 -6.96
C GLY A 58 -12.14 -6.76 -6.12
N PRO A 59 -13.39 -6.34 -5.85
CA PRO A 59 -13.67 -5.07 -5.17
C PRO A 59 -13.09 -4.99 -3.75
N LEU A 60 -13.04 -6.11 -3.01
CA LEU A 60 -12.46 -6.16 -1.67
C LEU A 60 -10.96 -5.83 -1.69
N LEU A 61 -10.21 -6.53 -2.54
CA LEU A 61 -8.77 -6.29 -2.69
C LEU A 61 -8.50 -4.87 -3.19
N LYS A 62 -9.29 -4.38 -4.16
CA LYS A 62 -9.15 -3.02 -4.67
C LYS A 62 -9.32 -1.98 -3.56
N ASN A 63 -10.39 -2.08 -2.75
CA ASN A 63 -10.65 -1.12 -1.68
C ASN A 63 -9.57 -1.14 -0.59
N PHE A 64 -9.03 -2.32 -0.28
CA PHE A 64 -7.91 -2.47 0.63
C PHE A 64 -6.65 -1.80 0.09
N LEU A 65 -6.27 -2.09 -1.16
CA LEU A 65 -5.10 -1.48 -1.81
C LEU A 65 -5.23 0.04 -1.94
N ASP A 66 -6.42 0.55 -2.29
CA ASP A 66 -6.71 1.99 -2.34
C ASP A 66 -6.53 2.67 -0.98
N SER A 67 -6.82 1.95 0.10
CA SER A 67 -6.59 2.44 1.47
C SER A 67 -5.11 2.45 1.86
N CYS A 68 -4.30 1.56 1.28
CA CYS A 68 -2.86 1.49 1.50
C CYS A 68 -2.10 2.54 0.66
N PHE A 69 -2.49 2.72 -0.60
CA PHE A 69 -1.82 3.59 -1.57
C PHE A 69 -2.35 5.02 -1.58
N VAL A 70 -2.63 5.57 -0.39
CA VAL A 70 -2.91 7.00 -0.21
C VAL A 70 -1.59 7.76 -0.13
N PHE A 71 -1.37 8.70 -1.06
CA PHE A 71 -0.12 9.46 -1.14
C PHE A 71 0.18 10.26 0.13
N ASP A 72 -0.83 10.97 0.64
CA ASP A 72 -0.76 11.73 1.89
C ASP A 72 -0.71 10.77 3.11
N PRO A 73 0.41 10.70 3.85
CA PRO A 73 0.57 9.75 4.95
C PRO A 73 -0.39 10.02 6.11
N ASP A 74 -0.86 11.26 6.30
CA ASP A 74 -1.78 11.62 7.38
C ASP A 74 -3.24 11.19 7.07
N LYS A 75 -3.55 10.99 5.79
CA LYS A 75 -4.85 10.46 5.32
C LYS A 75 -4.84 8.96 5.12
N ARG A 76 -3.67 8.32 5.13
CA ARG A 76 -3.52 6.88 4.97
C ARG A 76 -4.09 6.15 6.19
N LYS A 77 -4.88 5.09 5.96
CA LYS A 77 -5.45 4.32 7.07
C LYS A 77 -4.34 3.69 7.91
N SER A 78 -4.54 3.67 9.22
CA SER A 78 -3.68 2.92 10.16
C SER A 78 -3.93 1.41 10.06
N ALA A 79 -3.01 0.60 10.58
CA ALA A 79 -3.16 -0.85 10.64
C ALA A 79 -4.45 -1.27 11.36
N ARG A 80 -4.80 -0.59 12.47
CA ARG A 80 -6.04 -0.85 13.21
C ARG A 80 -7.29 -0.61 12.36
N GLN A 81 -7.28 0.43 11.52
CA GLN A 81 -8.39 0.71 10.61
C GLN A 81 -8.44 -0.28 9.45
N LEU A 82 -7.28 -0.68 8.91
CA LEU A 82 -7.21 -1.70 7.86
C LEU A 82 -7.68 -3.08 8.32
N LEU A 83 -7.45 -3.45 9.59
CA LEU A 83 -7.99 -4.68 10.16
C LEU A 83 -9.52 -4.73 10.23
N GLN A 84 -10.19 -3.58 10.10
CA GLN A 84 -11.67 -3.53 9.98
C GLN A 84 -12.14 -3.64 8.52
N ASP A 85 -11.23 -3.63 7.55
CA ASP A 85 -11.57 -3.80 6.15
C ASP A 85 -12.00 -5.26 5.89
N PRO A 86 -13.08 -5.51 5.15
CA PRO A 86 -13.52 -6.88 4.85
C PRO A 86 -12.43 -7.74 4.21
N PHE A 87 -11.51 -7.15 3.43
CA PHE A 87 -10.38 -7.89 2.87
C PHE A 87 -9.46 -8.46 3.96
N ALA A 88 -9.17 -7.68 5.00
CA ALA A 88 -8.29 -8.10 6.10
C ALA A 88 -8.99 -9.03 7.09
N ASN A 89 -10.32 -8.95 7.18
CA ASN A 89 -11.13 -9.76 8.09
C ASN A 89 -11.79 -10.98 7.40
N LEU A 90 -11.30 -11.36 6.22
CA LEU A 90 -11.73 -12.59 5.56
C LEU A 90 -11.27 -13.79 6.40
N HIS A 91 -12.19 -14.36 7.16
CA HIS A 91 -12.03 -15.68 7.73
C HIS A 91 -12.02 -16.70 6.59
N VAL A 92 -10.84 -17.19 6.25
CA VAL A 92 -10.72 -18.40 5.43
C VAL A 92 -11.03 -19.56 6.37
N SER A 93 -12.27 -20.01 6.37
CA SER A 93 -12.62 -21.29 6.99
C SER A 93 -11.84 -22.38 6.25
N VAL A 94 -10.77 -22.86 6.88
CA VAL A 94 -10.06 -24.05 6.44
C VAL A 94 -10.98 -25.24 6.77
N PHE A 95 -11.36 -26.00 5.75
CA PHE A 95 -12.15 -27.22 5.89
C PHE A 95 -11.43 -28.27 6.74
#